data_AF-A0A534WQS8-F1
#
_entry.id   AF-A0A534WQS8-F1
#
_cell.length_a   1.000
_cell.length_b   1.000
_cell.length_c   1.000
_cell.angle_alpha   90.00
_cell.angle_beta   90.00
_cell.angle_gamma   90.00
#
_symmetry.space_group_name_H-M   'P 1'
#
loop_
_entity.id
_entity.type
_entity.pdbx_description
1 polymer ?
#
loop_
_entity_poly.entity_id
_entity_poly.type
_entity_poly.pdbx_seq_one_letter_code
_entity_poly.pdbx_strand_id
1 'polypeptide(L)'
;MAPDRSRRRPSNAETVEQILERIRATRNFDFRHYKRPTLHRRIERRMAERKCKTAAEYLALLDRDTAECDALIASMLIKVTGFFRDAETWTLLSGKVIPQLLAEKRPGEEIRVWCAGSATGEEAFSIGILLAEAMGPAFQNQEVKIFGTDVDQKAIAFARHGVYSREQVKSVPAGILKTWFVEDPTGWSVRKEIRRTVVFGVNNLVSDAPISRLDLLLCRNVFIYLDGALQKRVLTRFHHALRRHGLLVLGKSELIPFAGKIFESVDQQRRIYRKDGRRDAAVAQERLVSLLEQESMALAVEEGRPDLNTVDQFHRDIVQSLRVPMVATAPDGAILRWNAAAAALWGLSEEEVTGKKLPALTLPGLPGELLVEKTAAVREGKSDVQRSRGVLHRGGDHPPLELSVEITPLRDTANEMSGLLYAVHDMTAFADLERDLRKSTEEREAALEELQSINEELQSANEELETTNEELQSANEELQTTNEELQST
;
A
#
# COMPACT_ATOMS: atom_id res chain seq x y z
N MET A 1 -6.49 12.80 61.55
CA MET A 1 -7.57 12.52 60.58
C MET A 1 -7.22 13.26 59.30
N ALA A 2 -6.70 12.55 58.30
CA ALA A 2 -6.50 13.10 56.97
C ALA A 2 -7.85 13.11 56.24
N PRO A 3 -8.21 14.18 55.50
CA PRO A 3 -9.47 14.22 54.78
C PRO A 3 -9.42 13.25 53.60
N ASP A 4 -10.45 12.41 53.55
CA ASP A 4 -10.79 11.45 52.51
C ASP A 4 -10.74 12.13 51.12
N ARG A 5 -9.87 11.61 50.24
CA ARG A 5 -9.79 12.04 48.83
C ARG A 5 -11.05 11.59 48.13
N SER A 6 -12.04 12.47 48.16
CA SER A 6 -13.30 12.37 47.44
C SER A 6 -13.10 11.84 46.01
N ARG A 7 -13.79 10.74 45.70
CA ARG A 7 -14.00 10.22 44.35
C ARG A 7 -14.58 11.35 43.47
N ARG A 8 -13.73 12.02 42.70
CA ARG A 8 -14.16 12.92 41.62
C ARG A 8 -15.04 12.10 40.68
N ARG A 9 -16.28 12.55 40.43
CA ARG A 9 -17.10 11.95 39.36
C ARG A 9 -16.35 12.18 38.04
N PRO A 10 -16.11 11.13 37.24
CA PRO A 10 -15.43 11.29 35.97
C PRO A 10 -16.25 12.23 35.07
N SER A 11 -15.54 13.07 34.33
CA SER A 11 -16.15 13.91 33.29
C SER A 11 -16.83 13.05 32.22
N ASN A 12 -17.77 13.64 31.45
CA ASN A 12 -18.40 12.92 30.34
C ASN A 12 -17.36 12.42 29.32
N ALA A 13 -16.24 13.12 29.14
CA ALA A 13 -15.14 12.69 28.26
C ALA A 13 -14.41 11.45 28.82
N GLU A 14 -14.06 11.46 30.11
CA GLU A 14 -13.43 10.31 30.78
C GLU A 14 -14.34 9.08 30.79
N THR A 15 -15.65 9.28 30.94
CA THR A 15 -16.62 8.18 30.93
C THR A 15 -16.79 7.57 29.53
N VAL A 16 -16.63 8.36 28.46
CA VAL A 16 -16.61 7.84 27.09
C VAL A 16 -15.35 7.01 26.84
N GLU A 17 -14.18 7.42 27.33
CA GLU A 17 -12.98 6.56 27.24
C GLU A 17 -13.17 5.24 27.98
N GLN A 18 -13.81 5.24 29.16
CA GLN A 18 -14.13 4.01 29.89
C GLN A 18 -15.08 3.09 29.10
N ILE A 19 -16.07 3.66 28.40
CA ILE A 19 -16.96 2.90 27.51
C ILE A 19 -16.16 2.25 26.37
N LEU A 20 -15.23 2.98 25.75
CA LEU A 20 -14.42 2.46 24.65
C LEU A 20 -13.44 1.38 25.11
N GLU A 21 -12.80 1.55 26.28
CA GLU A 21 -11.91 0.54 26.86
C GLU A 21 -12.70 -0.72 27.24
N ARG A 22 -13.94 -0.57 27.72
CA ARG A 22 -14.81 -1.71 28.02
C ARG A 22 -15.16 -2.53 26.77
N ILE A 23 -15.44 -1.86 25.66
CA ILE A 23 -15.69 -2.53 24.37
C ILE A 23 -14.44 -3.29 23.92
N ARG A 24 -13.26 -2.67 24.02
CA ARG A 24 -11.98 -3.30 23.70
C ARG A 24 -11.75 -4.55 24.54
N ALA A 25 -11.91 -4.47 25.85
CA ALA A 25 -11.72 -5.61 26.77
C ALA A 25 -12.68 -6.77 26.47
N THR A 26 -13.91 -6.47 26.01
CA THR A 26 -14.96 -7.48 25.85
C THR A 26 -15.00 -8.13 24.46
N ARG A 27 -14.57 -7.41 23.42
CA ARG A 27 -14.69 -7.84 22.01
C ARG A 27 -13.41 -7.70 21.19
N ASN A 28 -12.29 -7.33 21.83
CA ASN A 28 -11.00 -7.06 21.18
C ASN A 28 -11.12 -6.08 19.99
N PHE A 29 -12.08 -5.15 20.07
CA PHE A 29 -12.34 -4.15 19.04
C PHE A 29 -11.89 -2.78 19.54
N ASP A 30 -10.87 -2.22 18.91
CA ASP A 30 -10.21 -1.01 19.38
C ASP A 30 -10.69 0.24 18.62
N PHE A 31 -11.41 1.10 19.33
CA PHE A 31 -11.92 2.37 18.82
C PHE A 31 -11.02 3.57 19.15
N ARG A 32 -9.89 3.40 19.84
CA ARG A 32 -9.02 4.53 20.25
C ARG A 32 -8.56 5.39 19.08
N HIS A 33 -8.42 4.75 17.91
CA HIS A 33 -7.99 5.34 16.65
C HIS A 33 -9.14 5.67 15.69
N TYR A 34 -10.38 5.63 16.17
CA TYR A 34 -11.54 6.08 15.40
C TYR A 34 -11.83 7.54 15.69
N LYS A 35 -12.42 8.25 14.73
CA LYS A 35 -12.72 9.68 14.88
C LYS A 35 -13.69 9.94 16.04
N ARG A 36 -13.18 10.58 17.10
CA ARG A 36 -13.91 10.87 18.35
C ARG A 36 -15.31 11.49 18.15
N PRO A 37 -15.51 12.53 17.31
CA PRO A 37 -16.85 13.12 17.13
C PRO A 37 -17.91 12.11 16.63
N THR A 38 -17.49 11.12 15.84
CA THR A 38 -18.40 10.09 15.33
C THR A 38 -18.79 9.12 16.44
N LEU A 39 -17.83 8.69 17.26
CA LEU A 39 -18.07 7.79 18.39
C LEU A 39 -19.00 8.43 19.42
N HIS A 40 -18.74 9.69 19.81
CA HIS A 40 -19.58 10.43 20.77
C HIS A 40 -21.06 10.46 20.33
N ARG A 41 -21.33 10.88 19.09
CA ARG A 41 -22.70 10.94 18.55
C ARG A 41 -23.40 9.58 18.52
N ARG A 42 -22.66 8.49 18.33
CA ARG A 42 -23.22 7.12 18.31
C ARG A 42 -23.52 6.61 19.73
N ILE A 43 -22.63 6.87 20.68
CA ILE A 43 -22.82 6.55 22.09
C ILE A 43 -24.03 7.33 22.64
N GLU A 44 -24.12 8.64 22.40
CA GLU A 44 -25.26 9.47 22.83
C GLU A 44 -26.59 8.97 22.27
N ARG A 45 -26.61 8.56 20.99
CA ARG A 45 -27.81 7.97 20.39
C ARG A 45 -28.22 6.66 21.08
N ARG A 46 -27.27 5.75 21.33
CA ARG A 46 -27.56 4.49 22.03
C ARG A 46 -28.01 4.72 23.47
N MET A 47 -27.41 5.67 24.17
CA MET A 47 -27.85 6.11 25.49
C MET A 47 -29.32 6.56 25.47
N ALA A 48 -29.70 7.39 24.50
CA ALA A 48 -31.08 7.84 24.34
C ALA A 48 -32.04 6.66 24.04
N GLU A 49 -31.65 5.73 23.15
CA GLU A 49 -32.44 4.54 22.81
C GLU A 49 -32.65 3.61 24.03
N ARG A 50 -31.64 3.49 24.90
CA ARG A 50 -31.70 2.69 26.15
C ARG A 50 -32.17 3.49 27.36
N LYS A 51 -32.57 4.75 27.17
CA LYS A 51 -33.08 5.68 28.20
C LYS A 51 -32.07 5.95 29.34
N CYS A 52 -30.77 5.86 29.06
CA CYS A 52 -29.71 6.24 30.00
C CYS A 52 -29.52 7.77 29.95
N LYS A 53 -29.56 8.42 31.12
CA LYS A 53 -29.43 9.88 31.24
C LYS A 53 -27.99 10.33 31.37
N THR A 54 -27.10 9.44 31.79
CA THR A 54 -25.68 9.73 31.99
C THR A 54 -24.80 8.65 31.36
N ALA A 55 -23.57 9.02 30.96
CA ALA A 55 -22.62 8.07 30.42
C ALA A 55 -22.25 6.97 31.44
N ALA A 56 -22.27 7.29 32.74
CA ALA A 56 -22.01 6.34 33.81
C ALA A 56 -23.11 5.27 33.94
N GLU A 57 -24.38 5.66 33.80
CA GLU A 57 -25.51 4.72 33.73
C GLU A 57 -25.36 3.77 32.54
N TYR A 58 -24.90 4.29 31.41
CA TYR A 58 -24.70 3.48 30.21
C TYR A 58 -23.50 2.53 30.33
N LEU A 59 -22.40 2.97 30.93
CA LEU A 59 -21.26 2.10 31.25
C LEU A 59 -21.69 0.93 32.17
N ALA A 60 -22.47 1.23 33.22
CA ALA A 60 -23.00 0.20 34.11
C ALA A 60 -23.98 -0.77 33.41
N LEU A 61 -24.67 -0.32 32.35
CA LEU A 61 -25.50 -1.18 31.50
C LEU A 61 -24.62 -2.12 30.66
N LEU A 62 -23.55 -1.59 30.04
CA LEU A 62 -22.60 -2.39 29.26
C LEU A 62 -21.91 -3.48 30.10
N ASP A 63 -21.70 -3.23 31.40
CA ASP A 63 -21.17 -4.23 32.33
C ASP A 63 -22.09 -5.43 32.56
N ARG A 64 -23.40 -5.24 32.39
CA ARG A 64 -24.43 -6.24 32.70
C ARG A 64 -25.04 -6.88 31.46
N ASP A 65 -25.04 -6.18 30.34
CA ASP A 65 -25.66 -6.58 29.08
C ASP A 65 -24.63 -6.66 27.96
N THR A 66 -24.07 -7.86 27.76
CA THR A 66 -23.10 -8.10 26.67
C THR A 66 -23.70 -7.93 25.28
N ALA A 67 -25.02 -8.07 25.12
CA ALA A 67 -25.69 -7.85 23.84
C ALA A 67 -25.79 -6.35 23.51
N GLU A 68 -25.86 -5.48 24.53
CA GLU A 68 -25.77 -4.04 24.34
C GLU A 68 -24.40 -3.61 23.83
N CYS A 69 -23.31 -4.24 24.27
CA CYS A 69 -21.97 -4.03 23.70
C CYS A 69 -21.96 -4.33 22.19
N ASP A 70 -22.53 -5.46 21.78
CA ASP A 70 -22.62 -5.83 20.37
C ASP A 70 -23.49 -4.85 19.56
N ALA A 71 -24.59 -4.37 20.16
CA ALA A 71 -25.47 -3.40 19.54
C ALA A 71 -24.80 -2.02 19.41
N LEU A 72 -24.00 -1.59 20.38
CA LEU A 72 -23.22 -0.36 20.34
C LEU A 72 -22.17 -0.42 19.23
N ILE A 73 -21.38 -1.50 19.15
CA ILE A 73 -20.42 -1.74 18.07
C ILE A 73 -21.14 -1.69 16.71
N ALA A 74 -22.25 -2.42 16.57
CA ALA A 74 -23.02 -2.44 15.34
C ALA A 74 -23.60 -1.06 14.94
N SER A 75 -23.88 -0.18 15.92
CA SER A 75 -24.34 1.18 15.66
C SER A 75 -23.22 2.11 15.17
N MET A 76 -21.96 1.81 15.52
CA MET A 76 -20.78 2.57 15.10
C MET A 76 -20.42 2.28 13.63
N LEU A 77 -20.70 1.07 13.16
CA LEU A 77 -20.50 0.65 11.77
C LEU A 77 -21.67 1.16 10.90
N ILE A 78 -21.43 2.18 10.06
CA ILE A 78 -22.49 2.71 9.17
C ILE A 78 -22.72 1.72 8.02
N LYS A 79 -23.92 1.13 7.97
CA LYS A 79 -24.29 0.03 7.07
C LYS A 79 -24.91 0.50 5.76
N VAL A 80 -24.33 1.49 5.11
CA VAL A 80 -24.82 1.93 3.78
C VAL A 80 -23.92 1.33 2.72
N THR A 81 -24.46 0.38 1.97
CA THR A 81 -23.85 -0.27 0.82
C THR A 81 -24.92 -0.49 -0.24
N GLY A 82 -24.51 -0.74 -1.48
CA GLY A 82 -25.42 -0.98 -2.60
C GLY A 82 -24.66 -1.45 -3.82
N PHE A 83 -25.36 -2.16 -4.70
CA PHE A 83 -24.79 -2.62 -5.96
C PHE A 83 -24.35 -1.44 -6.81
N PHE A 84 -23.14 -1.54 -7.36
CA PHE A 84 -22.53 -0.54 -8.25
C PHE A 84 -22.51 0.89 -7.66
N ARG A 85 -22.34 0.99 -6.33
CA ARG A 85 -22.23 2.29 -5.63
C ARG A 85 -21.10 3.15 -6.18
N ASP A 86 -21.42 4.40 -6.50
CA ASP A 86 -20.56 5.36 -7.21
C ASP A 86 -20.24 4.89 -8.64
N ALA A 87 -21.27 4.92 -9.50
CA ALA A 87 -21.25 4.38 -10.86
C ALA A 87 -20.01 4.77 -11.68
N GLU A 88 -19.51 6.01 -11.56
CA GLU A 88 -18.29 6.48 -12.22
C GLU A 88 -17.05 5.60 -11.94
N THR A 89 -16.93 5.07 -10.73
CA THR A 89 -15.84 4.16 -10.33
C THR A 89 -15.98 2.84 -11.06
N TRP A 90 -17.19 2.28 -11.08
CA TRP A 90 -17.48 1.00 -11.74
C TRP A 90 -17.33 1.07 -13.26
N THR A 91 -17.69 2.20 -13.89
CA THR A 91 -17.45 2.44 -15.32
C THR A 91 -15.97 2.45 -15.66
N LEU A 92 -15.11 3.05 -14.81
CA LEU A 92 -13.66 2.98 -15.02
C LEU A 92 -13.14 1.55 -14.78
N LEU A 93 -13.68 0.85 -13.78
CA LEU A 93 -13.29 -0.52 -13.49
C LEU A 93 -13.57 -1.44 -14.68
N SER A 94 -14.78 -1.36 -15.25
CA SER A 94 -15.16 -2.16 -16.42
C SER A 94 -14.43 -1.75 -17.69
N GLY A 95 -14.25 -0.45 -17.94
CA GLY A 95 -13.70 0.05 -19.20
C GLY A 95 -12.17 0.02 -19.30
N LYS A 96 -11.45 0.06 -18.18
CA LYS A 96 -9.97 0.19 -18.19
C LYS A 96 -9.28 -0.81 -17.27
N VAL A 97 -9.66 -0.86 -15.99
CA VAL A 97 -8.91 -1.62 -14.98
C VAL A 97 -9.03 -3.13 -15.18
N ILE A 98 -10.25 -3.65 -15.35
CA ILE A 98 -10.49 -5.07 -15.54
C ILE A 98 -9.88 -5.57 -16.86
N PRO A 99 -10.09 -4.91 -18.02
CA PRO A 99 -9.44 -5.31 -19.26
C PRO A 99 -7.92 -5.37 -19.14
N GLN A 100 -7.30 -4.36 -18.51
CA GLN A 100 -5.86 -4.34 -18.29
C GLN A 100 -5.40 -5.48 -17.38
N LEU A 101 -6.11 -5.73 -16.28
CA LEU A 101 -5.80 -6.83 -15.35
C LEU A 101 -5.89 -8.19 -16.05
N LEU A 102 -6.87 -8.39 -16.93
CA LEU A 102 -7.02 -9.62 -17.71
C LEU A 102 -5.92 -9.77 -18.78
N ALA A 103 -5.50 -8.68 -19.42
CA ALA A 103 -4.43 -8.70 -20.42
C ALA A 103 -3.04 -8.99 -19.82
N GLU A 104 -2.79 -8.54 -18.59
CA GLU A 104 -1.54 -8.79 -17.85
C GLU A 104 -1.47 -10.23 -17.29
N LYS A 105 -2.56 -11.01 -17.34
CA LYS A 105 -2.64 -12.35 -16.77
C LYS A 105 -2.21 -13.42 -17.75
N ARG A 106 -1.37 -14.35 -17.26
CA ARG A 106 -1.04 -15.55 -18.01
C ARG A 106 -2.23 -16.52 -18.06
N PRO A 107 -2.39 -17.28 -19.16
CA PRO A 107 -3.43 -18.32 -19.24
C PRO A 107 -3.34 -19.28 -18.05
N GLY A 108 -4.46 -19.48 -17.35
CA GLY A 108 -4.54 -20.36 -16.18
C GLY A 108 -4.08 -19.74 -14.85
N GLU A 109 -3.62 -18.49 -14.82
CA GLU A 109 -3.21 -17.83 -13.58
C GLU A 109 -4.42 -17.32 -12.78
N GLU A 110 -4.55 -17.74 -11.52
CA GLU A 110 -5.66 -17.34 -10.64
C GLU A 110 -5.77 -15.80 -10.49
N ILE A 111 -7.01 -15.31 -10.60
CA ILE A 111 -7.39 -13.92 -10.32
C ILE A 111 -7.93 -13.84 -8.89
N ARG A 112 -7.27 -13.05 -8.05
CA ARG A 112 -7.62 -12.88 -6.64
C ARG A 112 -8.02 -11.44 -6.35
N VAL A 113 -9.24 -11.26 -5.87
CA VAL A 113 -9.82 -9.95 -5.52
C VAL A 113 -10.19 -9.92 -4.05
N TRP A 114 -9.95 -8.82 -3.34
CA TRP A 114 -10.41 -8.65 -1.96
C TRP A 114 -11.25 -7.39 -1.82
N CYS A 115 -12.51 -7.54 -1.43
CA CYS A 115 -13.40 -6.48 -0.98
C CYS A 115 -13.34 -6.40 0.56
N ALA A 116 -12.52 -5.48 1.06
CA ALA A 116 -12.28 -5.21 2.47
C ALA A 116 -13.31 -4.20 2.99
N GLY A 117 -14.19 -4.64 3.90
CA GLY A 117 -15.37 -3.89 4.34
C GLY A 117 -16.57 -4.15 3.43
N SER A 118 -16.82 -5.41 3.08
CA SER A 118 -17.84 -5.79 2.11
C SER A 118 -19.29 -5.59 2.56
N ALA A 119 -19.52 -5.30 3.85
CA ALA A 119 -20.85 -5.21 4.45
C ALA A 119 -21.74 -6.41 4.07
N THR A 120 -22.90 -6.15 3.46
CA THR A 120 -23.87 -7.17 3.02
C THR A 120 -23.56 -7.79 1.65
N GLY A 121 -22.35 -7.58 1.11
CA GLY A 121 -21.79 -8.33 -0.01
C GLY A 121 -22.00 -7.73 -1.41
N GLU A 122 -22.74 -6.63 -1.53
CA GLU A 122 -23.07 -6.00 -2.82
C GLU A 122 -21.82 -5.64 -3.63
N GLU A 123 -20.76 -5.11 -2.99
CA GLU A 123 -19.51 -4.76 -3.68
C GLU A 123 -18.78 -6.00 -4.22
N ALA A 124 -18.72 -7.08 -3.44
CA ALA A 124 -18.09 -8.33 -3.83
C ALA A 124 -18.83 -9.00 -5.00
N PHE A 125 -20.16 -8.92 -5.02
CA PHE A 125 -20.95 -9.39 -6.15
C PHE A 125 -20.86 -8.49 -7.38
N SER A 126 -20.85 -7.16 -7.20
CA SER A 126 -20.67 -6.21 -8.31
C SER A 126 -19.36 -6.44 -9.05
N ILE A 127 -18.24 -6.64 -8.34
CA ILE A 127 -16.96 -6.93 -9.01
C ILE A 127 -16.95 -8.31 -9.68
N GLY A 128 -17.59 -9.30 -9.07
CA GLY A 128 -17.75 -10.63 -9.67
C GLY A 128 -18.54 -10.61 -10.97
N ILE A 129 -19.62 -9.82 -11.01
CA ILE A 129 -20.41 -9.61 -12.24
C ILE A 129 -19.57 -8.93 -13.32
N LEU A 130 -18.82 -7.87 -13.00
CA LEU A 130 -17.98 -7.21 -14.00
C LEU A 130 -16.89 -8.12 -14.57
N LEU A 131 -16.27 -8.94 -13.73
CA LEU A 131 -15.31 -9.94 -14.20
C LEU A 131 -15.98 -10.97 -15.12
N ALA A 132 -17.18 -11.42 -14.77
CA ALA A 132 -17.92 -12.35 -15.61
C ALA A 132 -18.33 -11.75 -16.96
N GLU A 133 -18.76 -10.49 -17.00
CA GLU A 133 -19.09 -9.79 -18.24
C GLU A 133 -17.85 -9.56 -19.12
N ALA A 134 -16.72 -9.17 -18.53
CA ALA A 134 -15.48 -8.93 -19.26
C ALA A 134 -14.86 -10.22 -19.83
N MET A 135 -14.99 -11.34 -19.11
CA MET A 135 -14.42 -12.63 -19.51
C MET A 135 -15.35 -13.48 -20.38
N GLY A 136 -16.66 -13.22 -20.36
CA GLY A 136 -17.65 -13.98 -21.10
C GLY A 136 -17.60 -15.49 -20.76
N PRO A 137 -17.64 -16.40 -21.76
CA PRO A 137 -17.60 -17.85 -21.52
C PRO A 137 -16.33 -18.32 -20.78
N ALA A 138 -15.21 -17.60 -20.92
CA ALA A 138 -13.95 -17.96 -20.26
C ALA A 138 -14.03 -17.87 -18.73
N PHE A 139 -14.96 -17.10 -18.18
CA PHE A 139 -15.19 -16.98 -16.74
C PHE A 139 -15.46 -18.33 -16.06
N GLN A 140 -16.07 -19.29 -16.78
CA GLN A 140 -16.37 -20.60 -16.21
C GLN A 140 -15.14 -21.50 -16.06
N ASN A 141 -14.10 -21.25 -16.84
CA ASN A 141 -12.89 -22.07 -16.91
C ASN A 141 -11.70 -21.41 -16.20
N GLN A 142 -11.81 -20.15 -15.80
CA GLN A 142 -10.78 -19.43 -15.07
C GLN A 142 -10.95 -19.58 -13.55
N GLU A 143 -9.84 -19.76 -12.82
CA GLU A 143 -9.86 -19.63 -11.37
C GLU A 143 -9.98 -18.15 -10.96
N VAL A 144 -11.18 -17.75 -10.54
CA VAL A 144 -11.47 -16.45 -9.95
C VAL A 144 -11.88 -16.65 -8.48
N LYS A 145 -11.14 -16.01 -7.56
CA LYS A 145 -11.47 -15.98 -6.13
C LYS A 145 -11.64 -14.54 -5.64
N ILE A 146 -12.84 -14.22 -5.18
CA ILE A 146 -13.20 -12.92 -4.62
C ILE A 146 -13.42 -13.11 -3.14
N PHE A 147 -12.69 -12.39 -2.31
CA PHE A 147 -12.84 -12.42 -0.87
C PHE A 147 -13.69 -11.22 -0.44
N GLY A 148 -14.85 -11.45 0.16
CA GLY A 148 -15.65 -10.40 0.77
C GLY A 148 -15.50 -10.48 2.28
N THR A 149 -14.88 -9.49 2.92
CA THR A 149 -14.68 -9.54 4.37
C THR A 149 -15.21 -8.31 5.08
N ASP A 150 -15.75 -8.52 6.28
CA ASP A 150 -16.25 -7.47 7.15
C ASP A 150 -16.08 -7.88 8.62
N VAL A 151 -16.12 -6.91 9.52
CA VAL A 151 -16.11 -7.17 10.96
C VAL A 151 -17.49 -7.56 11.48
N ASP A 152 -18.56 -7.17 10.77
CA ASP A 152 -19.94 -7.51 11.14
C ASP A 152 -20.32 -8.92 10.67
N GLN A 153 -20.34 -9.85 11.62
CA GLN A 153 -20.73 -11.24 11.38
C GLN A 153 -22.16 -11.39 10.81
N LYS A 154 -23.10 -10.51 11.19
CA LYS A 154 -24.49 -10.57 10.67
C LYS A 154 -24.53 -10.14 9.20
N ALA A 155 -23.75 -9.13 8.84
CA ALA A 155 -23.64 -8.69 7.45
C ALA A 155 -23.01 -9.78 6.57
N ILE A 156 -21.96 -10.44 7.06
CA ILE A 156 -21.32 -11.59 6.38
C ILE A 156 -22.28 -12.78 6.25
N ALA A 157 -23.07 -13.08 7.28
CA ALA A 157 -24.08 -14.12 7.21
C ALA A 157 -25.15 -13.82 6.14
N PHE A 158 -25.60 -12.56 6.06
CA PHE A 158 -26.52 -12.11 5.02
C PHE A 158 -25.88 -12.23 3.62
N ALA A 159 -24.64 -11.74 3.45
CA ALA A 159 -23.91 -11.79 2.19
C ALA A 159 -23.75 -13.21 1.64
N ARG A 160 -23.53 -14.21 2.51
CA ARG A 160 -23.43 -15.63 2.14
C ARG A 160 -24.71 -16.19 1.51
N HIS A 161 -25.88 -15.70 1.93
CA HIS A 161 -27.15 -16.11 1.32
C HIS A 161 -27.28 -15.53 -0.09
N GLY A 162 -26.82 -14.29 -0.30
CA GLY A 162 -26.81 -13.64 -1.59
C GLY A 162 -28.22 -13.35 -2.14
N VAL A 163 -29.19 -13.15 -1.24
CA VAL A 163 -30.58 -12.81 -1.57
C VAL A 163 -30.85 -11.38 -1.12
N TYR A 164 -31.33 -10.55 -2.04
CA TYR A 164 -31.50 -9.11 -1.87
C TYR A 164 -32.93 -8.70 -2.19
N SER A 165 -33.46 -7.74 -1.43
CA SER A 165 -34.79 -7.21 -1.68
C SER A 165 -34.87 -6.40 -2.99
N ARG A 166 -36.09 -6.17 -3.49
CA ARG A 166 -36.32 -5.34 -4.69
C ARG A 166 -35.75 -3.93 -4.57
N GLU A 167 -35.78 -3.33 -3.37
CA GLU A 167 -35.22 -1.99 -3.17
C GLU A 167 -33.68 -2.01 -3.22
N GLN A 168 -33.03 -3.05 -2.69
CA GLN A 168 -31.56 -3.17 -2.70
C GLN A 168 -30.98 -3.38 -4.10
N VAL A 169 -31.73 -4.01 -5.01
CA VAL A 169 -31.29 -4.22 -6.40
C VAL A 169 -31.74 -3.11 -7.35
N LYS A 170 -32.44 -2.08 -6.86
CA LYS A 170 -32.98 -0.99 -7.68
C LYS A 170 -31.91 -0.19 -8.43
N SER A 171 -30.70 -0.12 -7.89
CA SER A 171 -29.55 0.52 -8.55
C SER A 171 -28.89 -0.37 -9.61
N VAL A 172 -29.25 -1.65 -9.71
CA VAL A 172 -28.67 -2.59 -10.68
C VAL A 172 -29.25 -2.31 -12.07
N PRO A 173 -28.41 -2.13 -13.11
CA PRO A 173 -28.89 -2.01 -14.49
C PRO A 173 -29.76 -3.20 -14.91
N ALA A 174 -30.86 -2.95 -15.62
CA ALA A 174 -31.84 -3.98 -15.97
C ALA A 174 -31.25 -5.18 -16.74
N GLY A 175 -30.27 -4.93 -17.63
CA GLY A 175 -29.56 -5.98 -18.36
C GLY A 175 -28.76 -6.91 -17.43
N ILE A 176 -28.08 -6.33 -16.45
CA ILE A 176 -27.33 -7.08 -15.42
C ILE A 176 -28.29 -7.86 -14.54
N LEU A 177 -29.38 -7.22 -14.08
CA LEU A 177 -30.37 -7.85 -13.21
C LEU A 177 -30.98 -9.10 -13.87
N LYS A 178 -31.40 -8.98 -15.14
CA LYS A 178 -31.96 -10.09 -15.92
C LYS A 178 -30.97 -11.23 -16.12
N THR A 179 -29.68 -10.91 -16.28
CA THR A 179 -28.64 -11.88 -16.64
C THR A 179 -28.07 -12.58 -15.42
N TRP A 180 -27.82 -11.86 -14.34
CA TRP A 180 -27.00 -12.32 -13.20
C TRP A 180 -27.78 -12.55 -11.90
N PHE A 181 -29.09 -12.30 -11.91
CA PHE A 181 -29.97 -12.58 -10.79
C PHE A 181 -31.08 -13.55 -11.20
N VAL A 182 -31.67 -14.21 -10.20
CA VAL A 182 -32.84 -15.10 -10.32
C VAL A 182 -33.87 -14.61 -9.32
N GLU A 183 -35.14 -14.60 -9.70
CA GLU A 183 -36.22 -14.27 -8.76
C GLU A 183 -36.25 -15.29 -7.61
N ASP A 184 -36.38 -14.77 -6.39
CA ASP A 184 -36.51 -15.53 -5.16
C ASP A 184 -37.82 -15.10 -4.46
N PRO A 185 -38.51 -15.94 -3.67
CA PRO A 185 -39.73 -15.55 -2.97
C PRO A 185 -39.60 -14.25 -2.16
N THR A 186 -38.40 -13.94 -1.68
CA THR A 186 -38.12 -12.75 -0.86
C THR A 186 -37.50 -11.59 -1.63
N GLY A 187 -37.20 -11.75 -2.93
CA GLY A 187 -36.58 -10.73 -3.76
C GLY A 187 -35.82 -11.30 -4.95
N TRP A 188 -34.50 -11.11 -4.96
CA TRP A 188 -33.60 -11.51 -6.03
C TRP A 188 -32.36 -12.20 -5.46
N SER A 189 -32.06 -13.40 -5.96
CA SER A 189 -30.83 -14.12 -5.62
C SER A 189 -29.77 -13.92 -6.69
N VAL A 190 -28.53 -13.65 -6.28
CA VAL A 190 -27.39 -13.65 -7.20
C VAL A 190 -27.18 -15.06 -7.73
N ARG A 191 -26.93 -15.18 -9.04
CA ARG A 191 -26.69 -16.47 -9.70
C ARG A 191 -25.53 -17.26 -9.10
N LYS A 192 -25.65 -18.59 -9.12
CA LYS A 192 -24.68 -19.53 -8.49
C LYS A 192 -23.28 -19.39 -9.08
N GLU A 193 -23.20 -19.07 -10.37
CA GLU A 193 -21.97 -18.88 -11.13
C GLU A 193 -21.10 -17.75 -10.56
N ILE A 194 -21.72 -16.68 -10.08
CA ILE A 194 -21.04 -15.59 -9.38
C ILE A 194 -20.82 -15.97 -7.91
N ARG A 195 -21.84 -16.52 -7.23
CA ARG A 195 -21.72 -16.87 -5.81
C ARG A 195 -20.57 -17.83 -5.50
N ARG A 196 -20.29 -18.80 -6.39
CA ARG A 196 -19.22 -19.79 -6.18
C ARG A 196 -17.81 -19.17 -6.22
N THR A 197 -17.63 -18.00 -6.82
CA THR A 197 -16.33 -17.32 -6.86
C THR A 197 -16.09 -16.45 -5.64
N VAL A 198 -17.15 -16.13 -4.87
CA VAL A 198 -17.08 -15.25 -3.71
C VAL A 198 -17.00 -16.03 -2.40
N VAL A 199 -15.96 -15.77 -1.62
CA VAL A 199 -15.74 -16.34 -0.29
C VAL A 199 -15.92 -15.24 0.75
N PHE A 200 -16.96 -15.36 1.57
CA PHE A 200 -17.23 -14.41 2.64
C PHE A 200 -16.65 -14.83 3.99
N GLY A 201 -15.97 -13.92 4.67
CA GLY A 201 -15.33 -14.17 5.96
C GLY A 201 -15.41 -12.99 6.91
N VAL A 202 -15.36 -13.25 8.21
CA VAL A 202 -15.20 -12.19 9.22
C VAL A 202 -13.71 -11.84 9.28
N ASN A 203 -13.36 -10.57 9.14
CA ASN A 203 -11.98 -10.09 9.21
C ASN A 203 -11.93 -8.65 9.73
N ASN A 204 -11.09 -8.42 10.73
CA ASN A 204 -10.71 -7.10 11.19
C ASN A 204 -9.41 -6.65 10.50
N LEU A 205 -9.51 -5.60 9.68
CA LEU A 205 -8.40 -5.07 8.88
C LEU A 205 -7.18 -4.64 9.72
N VAL A 206 -7.39 -4.33 11.00
CA VAL A 206 -6.36 -3.82 11.92
C VAL A 206 -5.59 -4.96 12.57
N SER A 207 -6.29 -5.95 13.11
CA SER A 207 -5.70 -7.05 13.90
C SER A 207 -5.38 -8.27 13.04
N ASP A 208 -6.30 -8.66 12.16
CA ASP A 208 -6.29 -9.98 11.54
C ASP A 208 -5.40 -10.01 10.31
N ALA A 209 -4.71 -11.14 10.09
CA ALA A 209 -3.78 -11.28 8.97
C ALA A 209 -4.46 -10.93 7.62
N PRO A 210 -3.84 -10.09 6.78
CA PRO A 210 -4.44 -9.71 5.50
C PRO A 210 -4.37 -10.87 4.51
N ILE A 211 -5.40 -10.96 3.66
CA ILE A 211 -5.40 -11.88 2.53
C ILE A 211 -4.30 -11.45 1.57
N SER A 212 -3.42 -12.37 1.18
CA SER A 212 -2.22 -12.07 0.40
C SER A 212 -2.34 -12.51 -1.07
N ARG A 213 -1.41 -12.00 -1.90
CA ARG A 213 -1.27 -12.28 -3.33
C ARG A 213 -2.49 -11.84 -4.15
N LEU A 214 -2.98 -10.64 -3.87
CA LEU A 214 -4.14 -10.05 -4.53
C LEU A 214 -3.76 -9.31 -5.82
N ASP A 215 -4.61 -9.42 -6.83
CA ASP A 215 -4.51 -8.64 -8.07
C ASP A 215 -5.30 -7.33 -7.98
N LEU A 216 -6.42 -7.35 -7.26
CA LEU A 216 -7.27 -6.19 -7.02
C LEU A 216 -7.76 -6.17 -5.56
N LEU A 217 -7.65 -5.02 -4.91
CA LEU A 217 -8.15 -4.78 -3.56
C LEU A 217 -9.09 -3.57 -3.59
N LEU A 218 -10.34 -3.78 -3.18
CA LEU A 218 -11.33 -2.73 -2.98
C LEU A 218 -11.49 -2.52 -1.48
N CYS A 219 -11.28 -1.29 -1.00
CA CYS A 219 -11.59 -0.93 0.38
C CYS A 219 -12.21 0.46 0.38
N ARG A 220 -13.52 0.50 0.14
CA ARG A 220 -14.25 1.72 -0.14
C ARG A 220 -15.13 2.11 1.05
N ASN A 221 -15.09 3.39 1.41
CA ASN A 221 -15.91 3.96 2.49
C ASN A 221 -15.63 3.39 3.89
N VAL A 222 -14.45 2.82 4.12
CA VAL A 222 -13.96 2.31 5.41
C VAL A 222 -12.96 3.27 6.06
N PHE A 223 -12.06 3.87 5.28
CA PHE A 223 -10.99 4.75 5.79
C PHE A 223 -11.54 6.04 6.42
N ILE A 224 -12.76 6.45 6.07
CA ILE A 224 -13.40 7.63 6.66
C ILE A 224 -13.56 7.56 8.19
N TYR A 225 -13.60 6.35 8.76
CA TYR A 225 -13.73 6.12 10.20
C TYR A 225 -12.41 6.14 10.96
N LEU A 226 -11.30 5.90 10.26
CA LEU A 226 -9.98 5.70 10.82
C LEU A 226 -9.24 7.06 10.95
N ASP A 227 -8.41 7.19 11.98
CA ASP A 227 -7.46 8.30 12.12
C ASP A 227 -6.22 8.11 11.22
N GLY A 228 -5.37 9.14 11.12
CA GLY A 228 -4.21 9.09 10.22
C GLY A 228 -3.24 7.93 10.50
N ALA A 229 -3.02 7.59 11.77
CA ALA A 229 -2.13 6.51 12.17
C ALA A 229 -2.68 5.13 11.74
N LEU A 230 -3.98 4.91 11.96
CA LEU A 230 -4.62 3.65 11.61
C LEU A 230 -4.80 3.50 10.09
N GLN A 231 -5.15 4.58 9.39
CA GLN A 231 -5.15 4.60 7.92
C GLN A 231 -3.79 4.15 7.38
N LYS A 232 -2.70 4.65 7.99
CA LYS A 232 -1.32 4.35 7.57
C LYS A 232 -0.96 2.90 7.77
N ARG A 233 -1.29 2.36 8.94
CA ARG A 233 -1.12 0.93 9.24
C ARG A 233 -1.88 0.03 8.27
N VAL A 234 -3.15 0.33 8.00
CA VAL A 234 -3.97 -0.48 7.07
C VAL A 234 -3.42 -0.41 5.64
N LEU A 235 -3.01 0.76 5.15
CA LEU A 235 -2.43 0.88 3.80
C LEU A 235 -1.12 0.11 3.65
N THR A 236 -0.25 0.13 4.66
CA THR A 236 0.98 -0.69 4.67
C THR A 236 0.65 -2.18 4.59
N ARG A 237 -0.38 -2.66 5.31
CA ARG A 237 -0.84 -4.06 5.22
C ARG A 237 -1.38 -4.38 3.83
N PHE A 238 -2.16 -3.48 3.22
CA PHE A 238 -2.67 -3.64 1.87
C PHE A 238 -1.57 -3.68 0.81
N HIS A 239 -0.52 -2.89 1.00
CA HIS A 239 0.64 -2.94 0.11
C HIS A 239 1.31 -4.32 0.12
N HIS A 240 1.44 -4.97 1.29
CA HIS A 240 1.94 -6.34 1.36
C HIS A 240 0.97 -7.38 0.79
N ALA A 241 -0.34 -7.16 0.95
CA ALA A 241 -1.39 -8.02 0.45
C ALA A 241 -1.42 -8.12 -1.08
N LEU A 242 -1.11 -7.01 -1.77
CA LEU A 242 -1.12 -6.91 -3.23
C LEU A 242 0.12 -7.54 -3.87
N ARG A 243 -0.09 -8.23 -5.00
CA ARG A 243 0.99 -8.65 -5.93
C ARG A 243 1.67 -7.42 -6.54
N ARG A 244 2.85 -7.61 -7.12
CA ARG A 244 3.46 -6.57 -7.98
C ARG A 244 2.46 -6.19 -9.08
N HIS A 245 2.33 -4.89 -9.33
CA HIS A 245 1.33 -4.31 -10.24
C HIS A 245 -0.14 -4.48 -9.84
N GLY A 246 -0.42 -5.05 -8.67
CA GLY A 246 -1.78 -5.15 -8.13
C GLY A 246 -2.38 -3.77 -7.86
N LEU A 247 -3.71 -3.69 -7.93
CA LEU A 247 -4.45 -2.44 -7.86
C LEU A 247 -5.20 -2.28 -6.53
N LEU A 248 -5.19 -1.06 -6.00
CA LEU A 248 -5.97 -0.64 -4.84
C LEU A 248 -7.02 0.39 -5.26
N VAL A 249 -8.26 0.16 -4.87
CA VAL A 249 -9.39 1.06 -5.13
C VAL A 249 -9.99 1.51 -3.81
N LEU A 250 -9.96 2.82 -3.55
CA LEU A 250 -10.58 3.43 -2.37
C LEU A 250 -11.88 4.16 -2.74
N GLY A 251 -12.61 4.62 -1.73
CA GLY A 251 -13.79 5.46 -1.92
C GLY A 251 -13.43 6.89 -2.36
N LYS A 252 -14.31 7.53 -3.13
CA LYS A 252 -14.12 8.89 -3.67
C LYS A 252 -13.75 9.94 -2.61
N SER A 253 -14.39 9.83 -1.44
CA SER A 253 -14.18 10.74 -0.29
C SER A 253 -12.97 10.39 0.58
N GLU A 254 -12.21 9.35 0.23
CA GLU A 254 -11.10 8.83 1.04
C GLU A 254 -9.77 9.39 0.53
N LEU A 255 -9.58 10.69 0.72
CA LEU A 255 -8.29 11.33 0.46
C LEU A 255 -7.34 11.01 1.61
N ILE A 256 -6.35 10.18 1.32
CA ILE A 256 -5.32 9.78 2.28
C ILE A 256 -3.99 10.39 1.83
N PRO A 257 -3.49 11.45 2.50
CA PRO A 257 -2.35 12.25 2.01
C PRO A 257 -1.09 11.46 1.69
N PHE A 258 -0.84 10.36 2.41
CA PHE A 258 0.36 9.53 2.26
C PHE A 258 0.16 8.30 1.36
N ALA A 259 -1.06 8.03 0.86
CA ALA A 259 -1.29 6.88 -0.03
C ALA A 259 -0.41 6.96 -1.29
N GLY A 260 -0.22 8.16 -1.84
CA GLY A 260 0.66 8.43 -2.98
C GLY A 260 2.16 8.27 -2.68
N LYS A 261 2.57 8.07 -1.43
CA LYS A 261 3.95 7.67 -1.06
C LYS A 261 4.13 6.15 -1.07
N ILE A 262 3.07 5.40 -0.78
CA ILE A 262 3.05 3.93 -0.69
C ILE A 262 2.74 3.31 -2.06
N PHE A 263 1.81 3.91 -2.80
CA PHE A 263 1.34 3.42 -4.09
C PHE A 263 1.51 4.46 -5.19
N GLU A 264 1.69 4.00 -6.42
CA GLU A 264 1.61 4.85 -7.61
C GLU A 264 0.15 5.20 -7.89
N SER A 265 -0.13 6.46 -8.26
CA SER A 265 -1.50 6.87 -8.56
C SER A 265 -1.85 6.59 -10.02
N VAL A 266 -2.88 5.77 -10.25
CA VAL A 266 -3.42 5.50 -11.60
C VAL A 266 -4.52 6.49 -11.96
N ASP A 267 -5.42 6.79 -11.01
CA ASP A 267 -6.46 7.81 -11.15
C ASP A 267 -6.66 8.47 -9.78
N GLN A 268 -6.18 9.72 -9.66
CA GLN A 268 -6.30 10.46 -8.41
C GLN A 268 -7.76 10.76 -8.08
N GLN A 269 -8.59 11.14 -9.06
CA GLN A 269 -9.98 11.56 -8.80
C GLN A 269 -10.82 10.42 -8.23
N ARG A 270 -10.60 9.21 -8.72
CA ARG A 270 -11.31 7.99 -8.30
C ARG A 270 -10.56 7.17 -7.25
N ARG A 271 -9.41 7.68 -6.77
CA ARG A 271 -8.56 7.06 -5.73
C ARG A 271 -8.15 5.62 -6.10
N ILE A 272 -7.71 5.44 -7.34
CA ILE A 272 -7.17 4.17 -7.83
C ILE A 272 -5.65 4.25 -7.84
N TYR A 273 -5.04 3.28 -7.19
CA TYR A 273 -3.59 3.21 -7.03
C TYR A 273 -3.07 1.84 -7.48
N ARG A 274 -1.79 1.79 -7.82
CA ARG A 274 -1.07 0.59 -8.21
C ARG A 274 0.12 0.36 -7.30
N LYS A 275 0.37 -0.90 -6.95
CA LYS A 275 1.59 -1.30 -6.28
C LYS A 275 2.74 -1.33 -7.30
N ASP A 276 3.72 -0.48 -7.07
CA ASP A 276 4.99 -0.48 -7.80
C ASP A 276 6.11 -0.96 -6.88
N GLY A 277 6.93 -1.92 -7.36
CA GLY A 277 7.98 -2.56 -6.57
C GLY A 277 9.12 -1.62 -6.16
N ARG A 278 9.19 -0.42 -6.75
CA ARG A 278 10.21 0.60 -6.43
C ARG A 278 10.03 1.24 -5.04
N ARG A 279 8.85 1.09 -4.43
CA ARG A 279 8.50 1.72 -3.14
C ARG A 279 8.46 0.73 -1.97
N ASP A 280 8.83 -0.53 -2.20
CA ASP A 280 8.87 -1.59 -1.18
C ASP A 280 9.76 -1.20 0.04
N ALA A 281 10.86 -0.45 -0.19
CA ALA A 281 11.77 0.01 0.87
C ALA A 281 11.17 1.10 1.78
N ALA A 282 10.50 2.10 1.20
CA ALA A 282 9.83 3.16 1.96
C ALA A 282 8.69 2.59 2.82
N VAL A 283 7.98 1.58 2.31
CA VAL A 283 6.92 0.89 3.05
C VAL A 283 7.48 0.01 4.18
N ALA A 284 8.65 -0.61 3.99
CA ALA A 284 9.33 -1.37 5.03
C ALA A 284 9.80 -0.49 6.20
N GLN A 285 10.35 0.69 5.91
CA GLN A 285 10.70 1.70 6.92
C GLN A 285 9.46 2.21 7.67
N GLU A 286 8.39 2.52 6.94
CA GLU A 286 7.14 3.01 7.54
C GLU A 286 6.47 1.96 8.42
N ARG A 287 6.60 0.67 8.05
CA ARG A 287 6.13 -0.46 8.85
C ARG A 287 6.89 -0.55 10.17
N LEU A 288 8.22 -0.40 10.15
CA LEU A 288 9.05 -0.39 11.34
C LEU A 288 8.61 0.71 12.31
N VAL A 289 8.41 1.94 11.80
CA VAL A 289 7.89 3.06 12.59
C VAL A 289 6.51 2.75 13.18
N SER A 290 5.59 2.19 12.39
CA SER A 290 4.24 1.87 12.87
C SER A 290 4.20 0.76 13.93
N LEU A 291 5.14 -0.21 13.86
CA LEU A 291 5.26 -1.27 14.86
C LEU A 291 5.82 -0.72 16.19
N LEU A 292 6.80 0.19 16.10
CA LEU A 292 7.36 0.89 17.27
C LEU A 292 6.34 1.83 17.95
N GLU A 293 5.47 2.49 17.16
CA GLU A 293 4.36 3.31 17.67
C GLU A 293 3.28 2.46 18.37
N GLN A 294 2.99 1.26 17.85
CA GLN A 294 1.99 0.35 18.45
C GLN A 294 2.38 -0.12 19.85
N GLU A 295 3.66 -0.39 20.09
CA GLU A 295 4.13 -0.78 21.43
C GLU A 295 4.18 0.42 22.37
N SER A 296 4.60 1.59 21.91
CA SER A 296 4.56 2.82 22.72
C SER A 296 3.14 3.12 23.25
N MET A 297 2.11 2.84 22.45
CA MET A 297 0.71 2.95 22.84
C MET A 297 0.13 1.77 23.61
N ALA A 298 0.72 0.57 23.50
CA ALA A 298 0.34 -0.58 24.32
C ALA A 298 0.93 -0.44 25.74
N LEU A 299 2.16 0.04 25.85
CA LEU A 299 2.89 0.34 27.08
C LEU A 299 2.27 1.50 27.88
N ALA A 300 1.60 2.45 27.22
CA ALA A 300 0.93 3.57 27.88
C ALA A 300 -0.42 3.20 28.54
N VAL A 301 -0.98 2.02 28.25
CA VAL A 301 -2.30 1.59 28.77
C VAL A 301 -2.20 0.58 29.91
N GLU A 302 -1.08 -0.12 30.07
CA GLU A 302 -0.86 -0.99 31.23
C GLU A 302 -0.15 -0.23 32.37
N GLU A 303 -0.94 0.36 33.27
CA GLU A 303 -0.50 0.59 34.65
C GLU A 303 -0.21 -0.78 35.31
N GLY A 304 1.00 -1.27 35.08
CA GLY A 304 1.50 -2.53 35.63
C GLY A 304 2.82 -2.84 34.98
N ARG A 305 3.91 -2.29 35.54
CA ARG A 305 5.30 -2.45 35.06
C ARG A 305 5.54 -3.89 34.56
N PRO A 306 5.64 -4.13 33.24
CA PRO A 306 6.30 -5.32 32.76
C PRO A 306 7.77 -5.18 33.15
N ASP A 307 8.40 -6.30 33.47
CA ASP A 307 9.83 -6.34 33.75
C ASP A 307 10.57 -5.69 32.58
N LEU A 308 11.18 -4.51 32.79
CA LEU A 308 11.77 -3.65 31.75
C LEU A 308 12.72 -4.44 30.82
N ASN A 309 13.33 -5.50 31.37
CA ASN A 309 14.20 -6.42 30.65
C ASN A 309 13.50 -7.24 29.55
N THR A 310 12.22 -7.59 29.67
CA THR A 310 11.54 -8.48 28.70
C THR A 310 11.17 -7.72 27.41
N VAL A 311 10.76 -6.46 27.55
CA VAL A 311 10.43 -5.58 26.42
C VAL A 311 11.70 -5.14 25.70
N ASP A 312 12.74 -4.75 26.44
CA ASP A 312 14.04 -4.43 25.88
C ASP A 312 14.65 -5.62 25.12
N GLN A 313 14.44 -6.84 25.62
CA GLN A 313 14.87 -8.06 24.94
C GLN A 313 14.10 -8.30 23.65
N PHE A 314 12.78 -8.14 23.64
CA PHE A 314 11.98 -8.32 22.43
C PHE A 314 12.29 -7.25 21.36
N HIS A 315 12.49 -5.99 21.76
CA HIS A 315 12.92 -4.90 20.86
C HIS A 315 14.28 -5.20 20.24
N ARG A 316 15.21 -5.72 21.05
CA ARG A 316 16.51 -6.18 20.59
C ARG A 316 16.34 -7.31 19.57
N ASP A 317 15.52 -8.31 19.87
CA ASP A 317 15.29 -9.46 18.98
C ASP A 317 14.68 -9.05 17.64
N ILE A 318 13.75 -8.09 17.62
CA ILE A 318 13.20 -7.52 16.38
C ILE A 318 14.32 -6.89 15.56
N VAL A 319 15.10 -5.97 16.13
CA VAL A 319 16.18 -5.27 15.44
C VAL A 319 17.23 -6.27 14.93
N GLN A 320 17.55 -7.29 15.71
CA GLN A 320 18.47 -8.37 15.36
C GLN A 320 17.93 -9.27 14.22
N SER A 321 16.61 -9.45 14.11
CA SER A 321 15.98 -10.25 13.04
C SER A 321 15.96 -9.57 11.66
N LEU A 322 16.18 -8.25 11.61
CA LEU A 322 16.15 -7.48 10.38
C LEU A 322 17.38 -7.77 9.52
N ARG A 323 17.13 -8.01 8.22
CA ARG A 323 18.19 -8.28 7.23
C ARG A 323 18.86 -7.03 6.66
N VAL A 324 18.39 -5.86 7.07
CA VAL A 324 18.97 -4.57 6.69
C VAL A 324 19.96 -4.17 7.78
N PRO A 325 21.22 -3.84 7.44
CA PRO A 325 22.17 -3.31 8.41
C PRO A 325 21.65 -2.03 9.06
N MET A 326 21.56 -2.03 10.39
CA MET A 326 21.05 -0.93 11.18
C MET A 326 21.96 -0.60 12.35
N VAL A 327 22.22 0.69 12.52
CA VAL A 327 23.00 1.24 13.64
C VAL A 327 22.18 2.34 14.30
N ALA A 328 21.98 2.25 15.61
CA ALA A 328 21.35 3.32 16.38
C ALA A 328 22.39 3.97 17.28
N THR A 329 22.36 5.29 17.35
CA THR A 329 23.27 6.09 18.18
C THR A 329 22.50 7.04 19.09
N ALA A 330 23.08 7.37 20.24
CA ALA A 330 22.67 8.49 21.05
C ALA A 330 22.94 9.82 20.30
N PRO A 331 22.36 10.95 20.74
CA PRO A 331 22.55 12.25 20.08
C PRO A 331 24.03 12.69 20.00
N ASP A 332 24.82 12.23 20.96
CA ASP A 332 26.26 12.48 21.04
C ASP A 332 27.09 11.56 20.11
N GLY A 333 26.43 10.65 19.37
CA GLY A 333 27.03 9.72 18.42
C GLY A 333 27.53 8.39 19.02
N ALA A 334 27.28 8.12 20.31
CA ALA A 334 27.62 6.83 20.92
C ALA A 334 26.68 5.73 20.41
N ILE A 335 27.23 4.60 19.98
CA ILE A 335 26.44 3.49 19.45
C ILE A 335 25.68 2.82 20.59
N LEU A 336 24.37 2.72 20.43
CA LEU A 336 23.46 2.09 21.37
C LEU A 336 23.00 0.72 20.87
N ARG A 337 22.88 0.53 19.56
CA ARG A 337 22.45 -0.73 18.95
C ARG A 337 23.19 -1.01 17.66
N TRP A 338 23.43 -2.30 17.43
CA TRP A 338 24.10 -2.82 16.25
C TRP A 338 23.54 -4.20 15.90
N ASN A 339 22.81 -4.30 14.79
CA ASN A 339 22.09 -5.54 14.48
C ASN A 339 22.94 -6.59 13.75
N ALA A 340 22.44 -7.83 13.66
CA ALA A 340 23.13 -8.95 13.04
C ALA A 340 23.51 -8.67 11.58
N ALA A 341 22.68 -7.93 10.84
CA ALA A 341 22.99 -7.54 9.47
C ALA A 341 24.15 -6.53 9.39
N ALA A 342 24.25 -5.59 10.33
CA ALA A 342 25.41 -4.69 10.46
C ALA A 342 26.67 -5.47 10.85
N ALA A 343 26.55 -6.43 11.76
CA ALA A 343 27.66 -7.30 12.14
C ALA A 343 28.17 -8.14 10.96
N ALA A 344 27.26 -8.69 10.15
CA ALA A 344 27.62 -9.42 8.94
C ALA A 344 28.25 -8.52 7.86
N LEU A 345 27.84 -7.26 7.76
CA LEU A 345 28.36 -6.32 6.76
C LEU A 345 29.78 -5.85 7.08
N TRP A 346 30.05 -5.48 8.34
CA TRP A 346 31.32 -4.87 8.74
C TRP A 346 32.23 -5.77 9.57
N GLY A 347 31.78 -6.98 9.94
CA GLY A 347 32.57 -7.94 10.70
C GLY A 347 32.81 -7.55 12.17
N LEU A 348 32.01 -6.62 12.71
CA LEU A 348 32.10 -6.16 14.10
C LEU A 348 30.83 -6.59 14.85
N SER A 349 30.98 -7.16 16.03
CA SER A 349 29.84 -7.53 16.89
C SER A 349 29.28 -6.33 17.66
N GLU A 350 28.03 -6.43 18.12
CA GLU A 350 27.39 -5.38 18.94
C GLU A 350 28.20 -5.08 20.21
N GLU A 351 28.79 -6.10 20.85
CA GLU A 351 29.58 -5.95 22.08
C GLU A 351 30.86 -5.14 21.86
N GLU A 352 31.48 -5.25 20.68
CA GLU A 352 32.73 -4.55 20.36
C GLU A 352 32.53 -3.06 20.05
N VAL A 353 31.33 -2.68 19.63
CA VAL A 353 31.03 -1.33 19.13
C VAL A 353 30.16 -0.51 20.06
N THR A 354 29.37 -1.15 20.92
CA THR A 354 28.47 -0.48 21.86
C THR A 354 29.25 0.51 22.74
N GLY A 355 28.75 1.74 22.87
CA GLY A 355 29.39 2.83 23.62
C GLY A 355 30.51 3.58 22.89
N LYS A 356 31.05 3.03 21.78
CA LYS A 356 31.99 3.77 20.92
C LYS A 356 31.25 4.79 20.07
N LYS A 357 31.96 5.83 19.63
CA LYS A 357 31.42 6.84 18.71
C LYS A 357 31.44 6.28 17.29
N LEU A 358 30.31 6.37 16.57
CA LEU A 358 30.20 5.87 15.21
C LEU A 358 31.28 6.41 14.25
N PRO A 359 31.63 7.72 14.26
CA PRO A 359 32.71 8.24 13.42
C PRO A 359 34.10 7.66 13.74
N ALA A 360 34.31 7.13 14.94
CA ALA A 360 35.60 6.58 15.38
C ALA A 360 35.85 5.14 14.90
N LEU A 361 34.83 4.44 14.38
CA LEU A 361 34.94 3.04 13.96
C LEU A 361 35.53 2.83 12.56
N THR A 362 35.80 3.91 11.81
CA THR A 362 36.35 3.86 10.43
C THR A 362 35.75 2.73 9.60
N LEU A 363 34.43 2.75 9.43
CA LEU A 363 33.69 1.68 8.78
C LEU A 363 33.90 1.71 7.26
N PRO A 364 34.40 0.63 6.64
CA PRO A 364 34.53 0.55 5.19
C PRO A 364 33.20 0.80 4.46
N GLY A 365 33.24 1.54 3.36
CA GLY A 365 32.05 1.87 2.55
C GLY A 365 31.13 2.96 3.12
N LEU A 366 31.46 3.54 4.27
CA LEU A 366 30.80 4.74 4.81
C LEU A 366 31.75 5.95 4.62
N PRO A 367 31.42 6.95 3.79
CA PRO A 367 32.28 8.12 3.63
C PRO A 367 32.28 8.95 4.92
N GLY A 368 33.35 8.85 5.70
CA GLY A 368 33.43 9.43 7.05
C GLY A 368 33.11 10.92 7.13
N GLU A 369 33.71 11.75 6.26
CA GLU A 369 33.50 13.21 6.27
C GLU A 369 32.06 13.59 5.89
N LEU A 370 31.51 12.97 4.84
CA LEU A 370 30.16 13.25 4.35
C LEU A 370 29.09 12.72 5.32
N LEU A 371 29.36 11.60 6.00
CA LEU A 371 28.48 11.05 7.01
C LEU A 371 28.41 11.96 8.24
N VAL A 372 29.53 12.58 8.64
CA VAL A 372 29.59 13.53 9.76
C VAL A 372 28.76 14.78 9.45
N GLU A 373 28.93 15.37 8.26
CA GLU A 373 28.14 16.54 7.82
C GLU A 373 26.65 16.23 7.81
N LYS A 374 26.26 15.12 7.18
CA LYS A 374 24.85 14.70 7.06
C LYS A 374 24.25 14.33 8.41
N THR A 375 25.01 13.67 9.27
CA THR A 375 24.61 13.39 10.67
C THR A 375 24.35 14.69 11.42
N ALA A 376 25.25 15.69 11.29
CA ALA A 376 25.09 16.98 11.94
C ALA A 376 23.84 17.71 11.46
N ALA A 377 23.54 17.68 10.16
CA ALA A 377 22.33 18.29 9.60
C ALA A 377 21.04 17.69 10.17
N VAL A 378 20.98 16.36 10.38
CA VAL A 378 19.82 15.70 11.00
C VAL A 378 19.76 16.01 12.50
N ARG A 379 20.90 15.96 13.19
CA ARG A 379 21.00 16.25 14.62
C ARG A 379 20.60 17.70 14.95
N GLU A 380 20.96 18.65 14.11
CA GLU A 380 20.62 20.07 14.29
C GLU A 380 19.19 20.42 13.84
N GLY A 381 18.42 19.42 13.37
CA GLY A 381 17.06 19.62 12.88
C GLY A 381 16.98 20.40 11.56
N LYS A 382 18.10 20.52 10.83
CA LYS A 382 18.12 21.15 9.50
C LYS A 382 17.47 20.26 8.43
N SER A 383 17.33 18.96 8.71
CA SER A 383 16.73 18.00 7.78
C SER A 383 16.16 16.79 8.54
N ASP A 384 14.97 16.33 8.17
CA ASP A 384 14.35 15.15 8.78
C ASP A 384 14.93 13.83 8.28
N VAL A 385 15.59 13.83 7.11
CA VAL A 385 16.24 12.65 6.52
C VAL A 385 17.45 13.08 5.70
N GLN A 386 18.59 12.41 5.89
CA GLN A 386 19.75 12.56 5.02
C GLN A 386 20.17 11.23 4.42
N ARG A 387 20.68 11.26 3.18
CA ARG A 387 21.24 10.08 2.52
C ARG A 387 22.68 10.31 2.10
N SER A 388 23.52 9.31 2.31
CA SER A 388 24.90 9.28 1.88
C SER A 388 25.16 8.00 1.09
N ARG A 389 25.81 8.10 -0.07
CA ARG A 389 26.24 6.93 -0.84
C ARG A 389 27.69 6.60 -0.53
N GLY A 390 28.03 5.33 -0.54
CA GLY A 390 29.40 4.85 -0.38
C GLY A 390 29.59 3.51 -1.07
N VAL A 391 30.85 3.11 -1.23
CA VAL A 391 31.21 1.88 -1.94
C VAL A 391 32.04 1.00 -1.02
N LEU A 392 31.58 -0.22 -0.79
CA LEU A 392 32.28 -1.20 0.03
C LEU A 392 32.97 -2.23 -0.85
N HIS A 393 34.30 -2.21 -0.84
CA HIS A 393 35.12 -3.25 -1.46
C HIS A 393 35.24 -4.44 -0.49
N ARG A 394 34.62 -5.56 -0.84
CA ARG A 394 34.86 -6.84 -0.16
C ARG A 394 36.10 -7.45 -0.83
N GLY A 395 37.17 -7.72 -0.09
CA GLY A 395 38.40 -8.28 -0.68
C GLY A 395 38.15 -9.58 -1.47
N GLY A 396 38.99 -9.85 -2.48
CA GLY A 396 38.82 -10.96 -3.44
C GLY A 396 38.23 -10.50 -4.79
N ASP A 397 37.84 -11.45 -5.66
CA ASP A 397 37.20 -11.22 -6.98
C ASP A 397 35.71 -10.85 -6.88
N HIS A 398 35.24 -10.39 -5.72
CA HIS A 398 33.84 -10.01 -5.54
C HIS A 398 33.60 -8.57 -6.01
N PRO A 399 32.48 -8.30 -6.71
CA PRO A 399 32.17 -6.95 -7.13
C PRO A 399 31.96 -6.03 -5.92
N PRO A 400 32.34 -4.74 -6.05
CA PRO A 400 32.12 -3.77 -4.98
C PRO A 400 30.62 -3.60 -4.72
N LEU A 401 30.24 -3.44 -3.45
CA LEU A 401 28.88 -3.07 -3.12
C LEU A 401 28.68 -1.58 -3.23
N GLU A 402 27.58 -1.17 -3.85
CA GLU A 402 27.08 0.18 -3.71
C GLU A 402 26.12 0.26 -2.53
N LEU A 403 26.44 1.11 -1.56
CA LEU A 403 25.67 1.27 -0.34
C LEU A 403 25.04 2.66 -0.30
N SER A 404 23.79 2.73 0.15
CA SER A 404 23.11 3.98 0.50
C SER A 404 22.76 3.96 1.97
N VAL A 405 23.24 4.95 2.70
CA VAL A 405 23.08 5.10 4.14
C VAL A 405 22.06 6.20 4.37
N GLU A 406 20.92 5.82 4.94
CA GLU A 406 19.87 6.74 5.33
C GLU A 406 19.97 7.06 6.82
N ILE A 407 19.95 8.34 7.15
CA ILE A 407 20.07 8.87 8.50
C ILE A 407 18.75 9.52 8.87
N THR A 408 18.14 9.06 9.96
CA THR A 408 16.87 9.58 10.47
C THR A 408 16.97 9.85 11.97
N PRO A 409 16.30 10.88 12.50
CA PRO A 409 16.29 11.15 13.92
C PRO A 409 15.37 10.16 14.64
N LEU A 410 15.86 9.56 15.73
CA LEU A 410 15.00 8.88 16.69
C LEU A 410 14.44 9.92 17.64
N ARG A 411 13.12 9.94 17.77
CA ARG A 411 12.42 10.85 18.67
C ARG A 411 11.69 10.04 19.73
N ASP A 412 11.68 10.55 20.95
CA ASP A 412 10.91 9.96 22.04
C ASP A 412 9.43 10.36 21.97
N THR A 413 8.65 9.93 22.96
CA THR A 413 7.22 10.24 23.07
C THR A 413 6.92 11.73 23.29
N ALA A 414 7.90 12.52 23.72
CA ALA A 414 7.81 13.98 23.85
C ALA A 414 8.25 14.70 22.55
N ASN A 415 8.56 13.94 21.49
CA ASN A 415 9.08 14.42 20.22
C ASN A 415 10.50 15.04 20.30
N GLU A 416 11.18 14.81 21.42
CA GLU A 416 12.59 15.19 21.62
C GLU A 416 13.51 14.16 20.97
N MET A 417 14.64 14.60 20.44
CA MET A 417 15.59 13.69 19.79
C MET A 417 16.28 12.82 20.83
N SER A 418 15.99 11.53 20.82
CA SER A 418 16.63 10.53 21.66
C SER A 418 17.85 9.89 21.00
N GLY A 419 18.03 10.06 19.68
CA GLY A 419 19.17 9.54 18.95
C GLY A 419 19.09 9.69 17.44
N LEU A 420 19.95 8.97 16.73
CA LEU A 420 19.91 8.83 15.27
C LEU A 420 19.93 7.36 14.87
N LEU A 421 19.21 7.05 13.80
CA LEU A 421 19.16 5.74 13.18
C LEU A 421 19.80 5.80 11.79
N TYR A 422 20.75 4.89 11.56
CA TYR A 422 21.42 4.69 10.29
C TYR A 422 20.97 3.36 9.70
N ALA A 423 20.29 3.40 8.56
CA ALA A 423 19.90 2.22 7.79
C ALA A 423 20.74 2.15 6.52
N VAL A 424 21.38 1.00 6.27
CA VAL A 424 22.21 0.82 5.08
C VAL A 424 21.53 -0.10 4.09
N HIS A 425 21.37 0.41 2.87
CA HIS A 425 20.74 -0.29 1.77
C HIS A 425 21.80 -0.69 0.75
N ASP A 426 21.77 -1.96 0.35
CA ASP A 426 22.52 -2.44 -0.81
C ASP A 426 21.79 -2.00 -2.07
N MET A 427 22.45 -1.12 -2.83
CA MET A 427 21.98 -0.54 -4.08
C MET A 427 22.72 -1.12 -5.29
N THR A 428 23.55 -2.15 -5.11
CA THR A 428 24.42 -2.70 -6.17
C THR A 428 23.61 -3.10 -7.39
N ALA A 429 22.55 -3.91 -7.20
CA ALA A 429 21.68 -4.33 -8.30
C ALA A 429 20.95 -3.16 -8.99
N PHE A 430 20.66 -2.09 -8.27
CA PHE A 430 20.06 -0.89 -8.85
C PHE A 430 21.08 -0.10 -9.68
N ALA A 431 22.30 0.05 -9.16
CA ALA A 431 23.38 0.73 -9.86
C ALA A 431 23.84 -0.03 -11.11
N ASP A 432 23.90 -1.36 -11.05
CA ASP A 432 24.17 -2.21 -12.21
C ASP A 432 23.09 -2.01 -13.29
N LEU A 433 21.82 -2.04 -12.90
CA LEU A 433 20.71 -1.80 -13.82
C LEU A 433 20.73 -0.39 -14.42
N GLU A 434 21.10 0.62 -13.64
CA GLU A 434 21.24 2.01 -14.11
C GLU A 434 22.39 2.13 -15.13
N ARG A 435 23.51 1.42 -14.91
CA ARG A 435 24.63 1.36 -15.86
C ARG A 435 24.26 0.62 -17.15
N ASP A 436 23.57 -0.51 -17.05
CA ASP A 436 23.09 -1.26 -18.21
C ASP A 436 22.10 -0.45 -19.05
N LEU A 437 21.19 0.26 -18.38
CA LEU A 437 20.24 1.14 -19.05
C LEU A 437 20.98 2.26 -19.79
N ARG A 438 21.96 2.91 -19.13
CA ARG A 438 22.76 3.97 -19.76
C ARG A 438 23.50 3.46 -20.99
N LYS A 439 24.12 2.28 -20.88
CA LYS A 439 24.82 1.65 -22.01
C LYS A 439 23.86 1.35 -23.17
N SER A 440 22.67 0.81 -22.87
CA SER A 440 21.67 0.53 -23.90
C SER A 440 21.13 1.81 -24.55
N THR A 441 20.99 2.90 -23.79
CA THR A 441 20.61 4.20 -24.38
C THR A 441 21.69 4.77 -25.29
N GLU A 442 22.96 4.69 -24.90
CA GLU A 442 24.11 5.11 -25.72
C GLU A 442 24.22 4.27 -27.00
N GLU A 443 24.09 2.93 -26.90
CA GLU A 443 24.08 2.02 -28.06
C GLU A 443 22.92 2.34 -29.02
N ARG A 444 21.75 2.69 -28.49
CA ARG A 444 20.58 3.08 -29.30
C ARG A 444 20.79 4.42 -29.99
N GLU A 445 21.40 5.40 -29.32
CA GLU A 445 21.71 6.70 -29.91
C GLU A 445 22.73 6.56 -31.04
N ALA A 446 23.81 5.80 -30.84
CA ALA A 446 24.77 5.50 -31.88
C ALA A 446 24.14 4.81 -33.10
N ALA A 447 23.25 3.83 -32.88
CA ALA A 447 22.53 3.17 -33.98
C ALA A 447 21.58 4.10 -34.74
N LEU A 448 20.98 5.09 -34.07
CA LEU A 448 20.15 6.10 -34.72
C LEU A 448 20.99 7.05 -35.58
N GLU A 449 22.17 7.45 -35.11
CA GLU A 449 23.11 8.26 -35.90
C GLU A 449 23.60 7.49 -37.14
N GLU A 450 23.93 6.21 -37.00
CA GLU A 450 24.34 5.36 -38.13
C GLU A 450 23.21 5.18 -39.15
N LEU A 451 21.97 4.95 -38.70
CA LEU A 451 20.80 4.89 -39.58
C LEU A 451 20.56 6.21 -40.31
N GLN A 452 20.75 7.34 -39.64
CA GLN A 452 20.61 8.64 -40.27
C GLN A 452 21.67 8.85 -41.35
N SER A 453 22.94 8.51 -41.06
CA SER A 453 24.04 8.56 -42.03
C SER A 453 23.76 7.69 -43.26
N ILE A 454 23.30 6.45 -43.06
CA ILE A 454 22.96 5.53 -44.15
C ILE A 454 21.81 6.08 -44.99
N ASN A 455 20.82 6.72 -44.36
CA ASN A 455 19.70 7.32 -45.08
C ASN A 455 20.14 8.53 -45.93
N GLU A 456 21.05 9.36 -45.42
CA GLU A 456 21.66 10.46 -46.17
C GLU A 456 22.48 9.95 -47.37
N GLU A 457 23.28 8.88 -47.19
CA GLU A 457 24.00 8.23 -48.29
C GLU A 457 23.05 7.63 -49.34
N LEU A 458 21.97 6.97 -48.90
CA LEU A 458 20.98 6.39 -49.81
C LEU A 458 20.23 7.45 -50.61
N GLN A 459 19.92 8.59 -49.99
CA GLN A 459 19.33 9.72 -50.69
C GLN A 459 20.29 10.29 -51.74
N SER A 460 21.56 10.48 -51.39
CA SER A 460 22.58 10.93 -52.34
C SER A 460 22.77 9.96 -53.51
N ALA A 461 22.79 8.65 -53.25
CA ALA A 461 22.89 7.64 -54.31
C ALA A 461 21.65 7.62 -55.21
N ASN A 462 20.47 7.88 -54.64
CA ASN A 462 19.23 7.97 -55.41
C ASN A 462 19.22 9.23 -56.30
N GLU A 463 19.70 10.38 -55.78
CA GLU A 463 19.89 11.60 -56.57
C GLU A 463 20.88 11.37 -57.73
N GLU A 464 22.01 10.69 -57.49
CA GLU A 464 22.98 10.35 -58.53
C GLU A 464 22.39 9.39 -59.59
N LEU A 465 21.59 8.41 -59.17
CA LEU A 465 20.86 7.51 -60.08
C LEU A 465 19.82 8.26 -60.94
N GLU A 466 19.11 9.23 -60.37
CA GLU A 466 18.21 10.09 -61.14
C GLU A 466 18.99 10.90 -62.18
N THR A 467 20.12 11.51 -61.81
CA THR A 467 20.94 12.28 -62.77
C THR A 467 21.50 11.41 -63.89
N THR A 468 21.99 10.21 -63.58
CA THR A 468 22.52 9.29 -64.61
C THR A 468 21.42 8.78 -65.54
N ASN A 469 20.20 8.62 -65.03
CA ASN A 469 19.05 8.26 -65.84
C ASN A 469 18.63 9.42 -66.77
N GLU A 470 18.65 10.66 -66.29
CA GLU A 470 18.42 11.86 -67.12
C GLU A 470 19.48 11.98 -68.23
N GLU A 471 20.76 11.78 -67.92
CA GLU A 471 21.85 11.79 -68.90
C GLU A 471 21.68 10.68 -69.96
N LEU A 472 21.33 9.45 -69.54
CA LEU A 472 21.05 8.35 -70.46
C LEU A 472 19.86 8.65 -71.37
N GLN A 473 18.81 9.26 -70.83
CA GLN A 473 17.64 9.65 -71.61
C GLN A 473 18.01 10.71 -72.66
N SER A 474 18.78 11.73 -72.27
CA SER A 474 19.28 12.76 -73.19
C SER A 474 20.19 12.18 -74.28
N ALA A 475 21.12 11.27 -73.92
CA ALA A 475 21.98 10.60 -74.89
C ALA A 475 21.17 9.72 -75.88
N ASN A 476 20.10 9.09 -75.40
CA ASN A 476 19.21 8.31 -76.24
C ASN A 476 18.41 9.21 -77.21
N GLU A 477 17.95 10.39 -76.75
CA GLU A 477 17.31 11.41 -77.60
C GLU A 477 18.27 11.94 -78.67
N GLU A 478 19.54 12.22 -78.34
CA GLU A 478 20.57 12.61 -79.31
C GLU A 478 20.86 11.49 -80.34
N LEU A 479 20.95 10.23 -79.89
CA LEU A 479 21.11 9.08 -80.79
C LEU A 479 19.91 8.92 -81.72
N GLN A 480 18.69 9.15 -81.22
CA GLN A 480 17.50 9.05 -82.05
C GLN A 480 17.46 10.16 -83.11
N THR A 481 17.75 11.41 -82.73
CA THR A 481 17.80 12.54 -83.68
C THR A 481 18.88 12.36 -84.74
N THR A 482 20.10 11.94 -84.36
CA THR A 482 21.17 11.64 -85.34
C THR A 482 20.80 10.49 -86.28
N ASN A 483 20.08 9.48 -85.80
CA ASN A 483 19.59 8.39 -86.63
C ASN A 483 18.47 8.85 -87.59
N GLU A 484 17.58 9.75 -87.15
CA GLU A 484 16.56 10.39 -88.01
C GLU A 484 17.21 11.26 -89.10
N GLU A 485 18.26 12.02 -88.78
CA GLU A 485 19.02 12.82 -89.76
C GLU A 485 19.68 11.93 -90.83
N LEU A 486 20.32 10.82 -90.40
CA LEU A 486 20.93 9.83 -91.30
C LEU A 486 19.91 9.13 -92.21
N GLN A 487 18.66 8.96 -91.78
CA GLN A 487 17.58 8.40 -92.62
C GLN A 487 16.96 9.42 -93.57
N SER A 488 17.13 10.72 -93.29
CA SER A 488 16.59 11.82 -94.12
C SER A 488 17.55 12.32 -95.21
N THR A 489 18.80 11.83 -95.21
CA THR A 489 19.80 12.05 -96.27
C THR A 489 19.84 10.87 -97.24
#